data_AF-A0A9D6UP05-F1
#
_entry.id   AF-A0A9D6UP05-F1
#
_cell.length_a   1.000
_cell.length_b   1.000
_cell.length_c   1.000
_cell.angle_alpha   90.00
_cell.angle_beta   90.00
_cell.angle_gamma   90.00
#
_symmetry.space_group_name_H-M   'P 1'
#
loop_
_entity.id
_entity.type
_entity.pdbx_description
1 polymer ?
#
loop_
_entity_poly.entity_id
_entity_poly.type
_entity_poly.pdbx_seq_one_letter_code
_entity_poly.pdbx_strand_id
1 'polypeptide(L)'
;GLSIARLGLALGCAIIVGLGSLFGTLVPLFFQNRAVPGTGRGAVILCGLAVMVAGIVVLARAGGERGSGQTRQGGSAYAAALLMAVVCGLMAPMVNYSFAFGQSIAERAVALGVPATRAGYAIWPVALAGGLIPNLAYSVYLLWKNRTWGAFSGTWAHDGGLAAAMGLLWMGAMAIYGVATVYLGTLGTSLGWGLLQIFNIMAANVSGLVTGEWKAAPAMARRTLYAGLALLTAATVILAAANR
;
A
#
# COMPACT_ATOMS: atom_id res chain seq x y z
N GLY A 1 -12.55 -1.63 3.47
CA GLY A 1 -13.75 -2.47 3.28
C GLY A 1 -15.01 -1.65 3.17
N LEU A 2 -15.50 -1.11 4.30
CA LEU A 2 -16.77 -0.38 4.38
C LEU A 2 -16.81 0.89 3.49
N SER A 3 -15.70 1.62 3.41
CA SER A 3 -15.55 2.82 2.57
C SER A 3 -15.59 2.48 1.07
N ILE A 4 -14.97 1.38 0.65
CA ILE A 4 -14.96 0.92 -0.76
C ILE A 4 -16.37 0.48 -1.18
N ALA A 5 -17.09 -0.23 -0.32
CA ALA A 5 -18.47 -0.66 -0.58
C ALA A 5 -19.45 0.52 -0.73
N ARG A 6 -19.20 1.65 -0.05
CA ARG A 6 -20.08 2.83 -0.05
C ARG A 6 -19.70 3.89 -1.10
N LEU A 7 -18.41 4.05 -1.41
CA LEU A 7 -17.91 5.03 -2.41
C LEU A 7 -17.86 4.48 -3.83
N GLY A 8 -17.86 3.15 -3.98
CA GLY A 8 -17.51 2.49 -5.22
C GLY A 8 -16.06 2.03 -5.22
N LEU A 9 -15.82 0.84 -5.80
CA LEU A 9 -14.49 0.23 -5.90
C LEU A 9 -13.43 1.18 -6.48
N ALA A 10 -13.78 1.87 -7.57
CA ALA A 10 -12.92 2.84 -8.22
C ALA A 10 -12.49 3.98 -7.29
N LEU A 11 -13.46 4.75 -6.79
CA LEU A 11 -13.19 5.97 -6.04
C LEU A 11 -12.52 5.65 -4.69
N GLY A 12 -12.99 4.61 -3.99
CA GLY A 12 -12.41 4.19 -2.72
C GLY A 12 -10.95 3.75 -2.85
N CYS A 13 -10.64 2.89 -3.83
CA CYS A 13 -9.27 2.45 -4.06
C CYS A 13 -8.36 3.60 -4.54
N ALA A 14 -8.83 4.47 -5.44
CA ALA A 14 -8.05 5.61 -5.90
C ALA A 14 -7.62 6.53 -4.74
N ILE A 15 -8.55 6.85 -3.84
CA ILE A 15 -8.28 7.75 -2.71
C ILE A 15 -7.35 7.07 -1.70
N ILE A 16 -7.65 5.83 -1.29
CA ILE A 16 -6.86 5.13 -0.26
C ILE A 16 -5.43 4.87 -0.77
N VAL A 17 -5.30 4.31 -1.97
CA VAL A 17 -4.00 3.93 -2.53
C VAL A 17 -3.23 5.17 -3.00
N GLY A 18 -3.91 6.15 -3.60
CA GLY A 18 -3.31 7.40 -4.05
C GLY A 18 -2.76 8.24 -2.90
N LEU A 19 -3.59 8.53 -1.89
CA LEU A 19 -3.14 9.26 -0.70
C LEU A 19 -2.06 8.47 0.06
N GLY A 20 -2.23 7.16 0.23
CA GLY A 20 -1.26 6.34 0.95
C GLY A 20 0.10 6.30 0.29
N SER A 21 0.14 6.24 -1.04
CA SER A 21 1.39 6.25 -1.81
C SER A 21 2.02 7.63 -1.87
N LEU A 22 1.21 8.68 -2.03
CA LEU A 22 1.66 10.09 -2.01
C LEU A 22 2.29 10.43 -0.67
N PHE A 23 1.55 10.29 0.42
CA PHE A 23 2.03 10.62 1.76
C PHE A 23 3.19 9.71 2.18
N GLY A 24 3.11 8.42 1.87
CA GLY A 24 4.17 7.46 2.16
C GLY A 24 5.50 7.78 1.49
N THR A 25 5.48 8.44 0.34
CA THR A 25 6.70 8.83 -0.39
C THR A 25 7.14 10.25 -0.06
N LEU A 26 6.19 11.21 -0.02
CA LEU A 26 6.46 12.63 0.18
C LEU A 26 6.91 12.96 1.60
N VAL A 27 6.33 12.35 2.62
CA VAL A 27 6.66 12.71 4.01
C VAL A 27 8.11 12.32 4.36
N PRO A 28 8.60 11.10 4.08
CA PRO A 28 10.01 10.80 4.32
C PRO A 28 10.93 11.64 3.41
N LEU A 29 10.49 12.04 2.21
CA LEU A 29 11.27 12.89 1.30
C LEU A 29 11.46 14.29 1.89
N PHE A 30 10.40 14.92 2.41
CA PHE A 30 10.47 16.26 3.00
C PHE A 30 11.09 16.28 4.40
N PHE A 31 10.96 15.21 5.19
CA PHE A 31 11.50 15.16 6.55
C PHE A 31 12.95 14.64 6.63
N GLN A 32 13.31 13.62 5.83
CA GLN A 32 14.66 13.03 5.86
C GLN A 32 15.60 13.64 4.81
N ASN A 33 15.06 14.11 3.69
CA ASN A 33 15.83 14.60 2.55
C ASN A 33 15.48 16.06 2.20
N ARG A 34 15.47 16.95 3.21
CA ARG A 34 15.13 18.39 3.08
C ARG A 34 15.89 19.15 1.97
N ALA A 35 17.03 18.65 1.51
CA ALA A 35 17.84 19.27 0.45
C ALA A 35 17.37 18.95 -0.99
N VAL A 36 16.54 17.93 -1.17
CA VAL A 36 16.15 17.41 -2.51
C VAL A 36 15.01 18.20 -3.19
N PRO A 37 13.99 18.74 -2.48
CA PRO A 37 12.87 19.43 -3.13
C PRO A 37 13.25 20.68 -3.93
N GLY A 38 14.37 21.32 -3.61
CA GLY A 38 14.89 22.50 -4.31
C GLY A 38 15.83 22.18 -5.49
N THR A 39 16.05 20.91 -5.81
CA THR A 39 16.96 20.47 -6.88
C THR A 39 16.21 19.85 -8.05
N GLY A 40 16.82 19.82 -9.23
CA GLY A 40 16.24 19.17 -10.42
C GLY A 40 15.83 17.71 -10.17
N ARG A 41 16.52 16.99 -9.28
CA ARG A 41 16.17 15.61 -8.86
C ARG A 41 14.83 15.55 -8.13
N GLY A 42 14.55 16.51 -7.24
CA GLY A 42 13.25 16.58 -6.55
C GLY A 42 12.08 16.77 -7.52
N ALA A 43 12.26 17.59 -8.56
CA ALA A 43 11.24 17.78 -9.59
C ALA A 43 10.94 16.49 -10.38
N VAL A 44 11.97 15.68 -10.69
CA VAL A 44 11.78 14.38 -11.36
C VAL A 44 11.05 13.38 -10.44
N ILE A 45 11.37 13.36 -9.15
CA ILE A 45 10.65 12.52 -8.16
C ILE A 45 9.17 12.93 -8.07
N LEU A 46 8.89 14.23 -7.97
CA LEU A 46 7.53 14.75 -7.93
C LEU A 46 6.75 14.44 -9.22
N CYS A 47 7.41 14.53 -10.38
CA CYS A 47 6.84 14.14 -11.66
C CYS A 47 6.50 12.64 -11.67
N GLY A 48 7.42 11.76 -11.26
CA GLY A 48 7.18 10.33 -11.16
C GLY A 48 6.02 9.97 -10.23
N LEU A 49 5.92 10.66 -9.09
CA LEU A 49 4.78 10.56 -8.17
C LEU A 49 3.46 11.01 -8.81
N ALA A 50 3.46 12.12 -9.55
CA ALA A 50 2.27 12.59 -10.24
C ALA A 50 1.80 11.58 -11.31
N VAL A 51 2.73 10.99 -12.07
CA VAL A 51 2.42 9.93 -13.05
C VAL A 51 1.91 8.67 -12.35
N MET A 52 2.50 8.29 -11.21
CA MET A 52 2.02 7.15 -10.40
C MET A 52 0.57 7.36 -9.96
N VAL A 53 0.24 8.53 -9.42
CA VAL A 53 -1.14 8.87 -9.00
C VAL A 53 -2.09 8.87 -10.19
N ALA A 54 -1.69 9.43 -11.33
CA ALA A 54 -2.48 9.37 -12.54
C ALA A 54 -2.76 7.92 -12.96
N GLY A 55 -1.75 7.05 -12.93
CA GLY A 55 -1.89 5.62 -13.20
C GLY A 55 -2.86 4.93 -12.25
N ILE A 56 -2.77 5.21 -10.94
CA ILE A 56 -3.69 4.69 -9.92
C ILE A 56 -5.13 5.12 -10.20
N VAL A 57 -5.35 6.40 -10.54
CA VAL A 57 -6.69 6.93 -10.86
C VAL A 57 -7.26 6.26 -12.11
N VAL A 58 -6.44 6.03 -13.13
CA VAL A 58 -6.85 5.33 -14.36
C VAL A 58 -7.20 3.87 -14.07
N LEU A 59 -6.37 3.14 -13.30
CA LEU A 59 -6.66 1.76 -12.89
C LEU A 59 -7.92 1.66 -12.04
N ALA A 60 -8.10 2.61 -11.12
CA ALA A 60 -9.32 2.70 -10.32
C ALA A 60 -10.55 2.89 -11.20
N ARG A 61 -10.50 3.80 -12.18
CA ARG A 61 -11.59 3.98 -13.17
C ARG A 61 -11.87 2.68 -13.93
N ALA A 62 -10.83 1.97 -14.39
CA ALA A 62 -10.99 0.67 -15.04
C ALA A 62 -11.71 -0.36 -14.14
N GLY A 63 -11.37 -0.40 -12.86
CA GLY A 63 -12.05 -1.24 -11.86
C GLY A 63 -13.51 -0.85 -11.62
N GLY A 64 -13.84 0.44 -11.72
CA GLY A 64 -15.23 0.93 -11.64
C GLY A 64 -16.05 0.59 -12.88
N GLU A 65 -15.46 0.72 -14.06
CA GLU A 65 -16.10 0.33 -15.34
C GLU A 65 -16.33 -1.18 -15.43
N ARG A 66 -15.50 -1.99 -14.75
CA ARG A 66 -15.69 -3.44 -14.59
C ARG A 66 -16.89 -3.78 -13.69
N GLY A 67 -17.25 -2.91 -12.73
CA GLY A 67 -18.29 -3.14 -11.74
C GLY A 67 -19.47 -2.17 -11.87
N SER A 68 -20.18 -2.19 -12.99
CA SER A 68 -21.33 -1.31 -13.29
C SER A 68 -22.61 -1.63 -12.49
N GLY A 69 -22.49 -1.98 -11.20
CA GLY A 69 -23.61 -2.37 -10.33
C GLY A 69 -23.55 -1.85 -8.90
N GLN A 70 -22.58 -0.99 -8.54
CA GLN A 70 -22.51 -0.43 -7.18
C GLN A 70 -23.34 0.86 -7.08
N THR A 71 -24.46 0.77 -6.38
CA THR A 71 -25.37 1.89 -6.07
C THR A 71 -24.60 2.98 -5.33
N ARG A 72 -24.38 4.14 -5.96
CA ARG A 72 -23.91 5.35 -5.27
C ARG A 72 -24.97 5.73 -4.24
N GLN A 73 -24.70 5.48 -2.96
CA GLN A 73 -25.54 6.02 -1.90
C GLN A 73 -25.32 7.54 -1.85
N GLY A 74 -26.39 8.33 -1.97
CA GLY A 74 -26.34 9.79 -1.79
C GLY A 74 -26.49 10.19 -0.33
N GLY A 75 -26.02 11.39 0.04
CA GLY A 75 -26.23 11.99 1.37
C GLY A 75 -25.13 11.73 2.40
N SER A 76 -25.48 11.80 3.69
CA SER A 76 -24.55 11.71 4.84
C SER A 76 -23.68 10.44 4.85
N ALA A 77 -24.22 9.31 4.36
CA ALA A 77 -23.49 8.05 4.25
C ALA A 77 -22.30 8.11 3.27
N TYR A 78 -22.41 8.93 2.20
CA TYR A 78 -21.32 9.17 1.25
C TYR A 78 -20.21 10.00 1.87
N ALA A 79 -20.56 11.07 2.60
CA ALA A 79 -19.60 11.91 3.29
C ALA A 79 -18.83 11.12 4.36
N ALA A 80 -19.51 10.28 5.13
CA ALA A 80 -18.87 9.40 6.11
C ALA A 80 -17.93 8.37 5.44
N ALA A 81 -18.33 7.79 4.30
CA ALA A 81 -17.49 6.86 3.56
C ALA A 81 -16.26 7.54 2.96
N LEU A 82 -16.42 8.77 2.45
CA LEU A 82 -15.32 9.60 1.93
C LEU A 82 -14.33 9.94 3.03
N LEU A 83 -14.82 10.41 4.18
CA LEU A 83 -13.99 10.73 5.33
C LEU A 83 -13.22 9.48 5.80
N MET A 84 -13.88 8.32 5.86
CA MET A 84 -13.23 7.06 6.20
C MET A 84 -12.16 6.65 5.16
N ALA A 85 -12.40 6.85 3.85
CA ALA A 85 -11.38 6.58 2.83
C ALA A 85 -10.17 7.52 2.93
N VAL A 86 -10.39 8.80 3.23
CA VAL A 86 -9.31 9.78 3.44
C VAL A 86 -8.50 9.41 4.69
N VAL A 87 -9.15 9.09 5.80
CA VAL A 87 -8.49 8.64 7.03
C VAL A 87 -7.69 7.37 6.79
N CYS A 88 -8.27 6.37 6.10
CA CYS A 88 -7.54 5.16 5.71
C CYS A 88 -6.32 5.47 4.83
N GLY A 89 -6.46 6.35 3.83
CA GLY A 89 -5.36 6.77 2.97
C GLY A 89 -4.24 7.49 3.74
N LEU A 90 -4.60 8.31 4.73
CA LEU A 90 -3.63 9.02 5.58
C LEU A 90 -2.93 8.09 6.57
N MET A 91 -3.60 7.03 7.04
CA MET A 91 -3.02 6.04 7.96
C MET A 91 -2.21 4.95 7.24
N ALA A 92 -2.50 4.66 5.96
CA ALA A 92 -1.76 3.68 5.16
C ALA A 92 -0.22 3.83 5.19
N PRO A 93 0.37 5.04 5.11
CA PRO A 93 1.81 5.21 5.15
C PRO A 93 2.41 5.14 6.55
N MET A 94 1.62 5.01 7.63
CA MET A 94 2.16 4.95 8.99
C MET A 94 3.16 3.81 9.19
N VAL A 95 2.95 2.67 8.53
CA VAL A 95 3.92 1.55 8.55
C VAL A 95 5.25 1.98 7.92
N ASN A 96 5.21 2.73 6.80
CA ASN A 96 6.42 3.27 6.21
C ASN A 96 7.07 4.32 7.11
N TYR A 97 6.29 5.12 7.84
CA TYR A 97 6.82 6.08 8.79
C TYR A 97 7.49 5.39 9.99
N SER A 98 6.89 4.32 10.51
CA SER A 98 7.54 3.51 11.54
C SER A 98 8.89 2.98 11.06
N PHE A 99 9.00 2.56 9.80
CA PHE A 99 10.27 2.12 9.21
C PHE A 99 11.26 3.27 8.97
N ALA A 100 10.78 4.40 8.45
CA ALA A 100 11.59 5.56 8.13
C ALA A 100 12.12 6.26 9.40
N PHE A 101 11.28 6.49 10.41
CA PHE A 101 11.69 7.10 11.68
C PHE A 101 12.26 6.10 12.68
N GLY A 102 12.06 4.80 12.47
CA GLY A 102 12.64 3.72 13.29
C GLY A 102 14.13 3.45 13.00
N GLN A 103 14.78 4.21 12.11
CA GLN A 103 16.19 4.01 11.78
C GLN A 103 17.12 4.12 13.00
N SER A 104 16.76 4.89 14.04
CA SER A 104 17.50 4.94 15.31
C SER A 104 17.59 3.59 16.02
N ILE A 105 16.56 2.74 15.89
CA ILE A 105 16.55 1.37 16.40
C ILE A 105 17.49 0.50 15.57
N ALA A 106 17.48 0.67 14.24
CA ALA A 106 18.40 -0.02 13.34
C ALA A 106 19.86 0.38 13.62
N GLU A 107 20.17 1.66 13.81
CA GLU A 107 21.52 2.14 14.16
C GLU A 107 22.03 1.54 15.47
N ARG A 108 21.17 1.46 16.50
CA ARG A 108 21.50 0.80 17.77
C ARG A 108 21.76 -0.71 17.57
N ALA A 109 20.99 -1.37 16.71
CA ALA A 109 21.22 -2.77 16.37
C ALA A 109 22.55 -2.98 15.63
N VAL A 110 22.93 -2.05 14.73
CA VAL A 110 24.24 -2.06 14.06
C VAL A 110 25.37 -1.88 15.07
N ALA A 111 25.21 -0.98 16.04
CA ALA A 111 26.19 -0.78 17.11
C ALA A 111 26.37 -2.03 18.01
N LEU A 112 25.37 -2.91 18.06
CA LEU A 112 25.41 -4.21 18.73
C LEU A 112 25.98 -5.34 17.85
N GLY A 113 26.49 -5.02 16.65
CA GLY A 113 27.14 -5.98 15.74
C GLY A 113 26.21 -6.61 14.69
N VAL A 114 24.97 -6.14 14.55
CA VAL A 114 24.04 -6.63 13.52
C VAL A 114 24.40 -5.99 12.17
N PRO A 115 24.48 -6.76 11.05
CA PRO A 115 24.70 -6.18 9.73
C PRO A 115 23.61 -5.15 9.38
N ALA A 116 23.98 -4.03 8.74
CA ALA A 116 23.03 -2.97 8.34
C ALA A 116 21.87 -3.50 7.48
N THR A 117 22.10 -4.55 6.69
CA THR A 117 21.08 -5.24 5.89
C THR A 117 20.02 -5.97 6.73
N ARG A 118 20.34 -6.34 7.97
CA ARG A 118 19.44 -7.01 8.91
C ARG A 118 18.92 -6.08 10.01
N ALA A 119 19.55 -4.91 10.19
CA ALA A 119 19.17 -3.95 11.21
C ALA A 119 17.75 -3.39 11.01
N GLY A 120 17.30 -3.24 9.76
CA GLY A 120 15.91 -2.88 9.45
C GLY A 120 14.87 -3.90 9.97
N TYR A 121 15.27 -5.14 10.24
CA TYR A 121 14.38 -6.16 10.81
C TYR A 121 14.02 -5.91 12.27
N ALA A 122 14.83 -5.15 13.01
CA ALA A 122 14.51 -4.78 14.39
C ALA A 122 13.33 -3.80 14.48
N ILE A 123 13.01 -3.08 13.40
CA ILE A 123 11.94 -2.08 13.38
C ILE A 123 10.57 -2.75 13.20
N TRP A 124 10.49 -3.83 12.41
CA TRP A 124 9.23 -4.49 12.06
C TRP A 124 8.43 -5.02 13.26
N PRO A 125 9.01 -5.72 14.25
CA PRO A 125 8.27 -6.17 15.42
C PRO A 125 7.64 -5.04 16.21
N VAL A 126 8.33 -3.90 16.36
CA VAL A 126 7.83 -2.73 17.09
C VAL A 126 6.70 -2.06 16.32
N ALA A 127 6.88 -1.88 15.00
CA ALA A 127 5.85 -1.31 14.13
C ALA A 127 4.58 -2.19 14.10
N LEU A 128 4.75 -3.50 14.01
CA LEU A 128 3.65 -4.46 13.96
C LEU A 128 2.97 -4.67 15.30
N ALA A 129 3.70 -4.62 16.42
CA ALA A 129 3.09 -4.65 17.75
C ALA A 129 2.11 -3.49 17.95
N GLY A 130 2.46 -2.29 17.46
CA GLY A 130 1.57 -1.14 17.46
C GLY A 130 0.28 -1.35 16.66
N GLY A 131 0.35 -2.07 15.53
CA GLY A 131 -0.82 -2.44 14.73
C GLY A 131 -1.60 -3.65 15.26
N LEU A 132 -0.93 -4.57 15.95
CA LEU A 132 -1.51 -5.82 16.45
C LEU A 132 -2.55 -5.55 17.55
N ILE A 133 -2.23 -4.66 18.50
CA ILE A 133 -3.09 -4.36 19.65
C ILE A 133 -4.50 -3.90 19.23
N PRO A 134 -4.67 -2.83 18.42
CA PRO A 134 -6.00 -2.38 18.00
C PRO A 134 -6.70 -3.38 17.09
N ASN A 135 -5.99 -4.07 16.20
CA ASN A 135 -6.59 -5.07 15.32
C ASN A 135 -7.11 -6.28 16.10
N LEU A 136 -6.33 -6.78 17.06
CA LEU A 136 -6.72 -7.90 17.92
C LEU A 136 -7.88 -7.50 18.83
N ALA A 137 -7.80 -6.33 19.48
CA ALA A 137 -8.86 -5.83 20.34
C ALA A 137 -10.19 -5.67 19.58
N TYR A 138 -10.16 -5.09 18.38
CA TYR A 138 -11.36 -4.91 17.56
C TYR A 138 -11.91 -6.25 17.05
N SER A 139 -11.04 -7.17 16.63
CA SER A 139 -11.45 -8.50 16.16
C SER A 139 -12.09 -9.32 17.27
N VAL A 140 -11.50 -9.32 18.47
CA VAL A 140 -12.04 -9.99 19.66
C VAL A 140 -13.38 -9.36 20.07
N TYR A 141 -13.47 -8.03 20.08
CA TYR A 141 -14.72 -7.32 20.34
C TYR A 141 -15.82 -7.73 19.34
N LEU A 142 -15.50 -7.82 18.05
CA LEU A 142 -16.46 -8.21 17.01
C LEU A 142 -16.89 -9.68 17.14
N LEU A 143 -15.96 -10.57 17.50
CA LEU A 143 -16.25 -11.98 17.82
C LEU A 143 -17.24 -12.10 18.98
N TRP A 144 -17.04 -11.31 20.04
CA TRP A 144 -17.94 -11.26 21.19
C TRP A 144 -19.31 -10.72 20.80
N LYS A 145 -19.35 -9.60 20.08
CA LYS A 145 -20.60 -8.95 19.69
C LYS A 145 -21.44 -9.79 18.73
N ASN A 146 -20.82 -10.44 17.76
CA ASN A 146 -21.52 -11.24 16.74
C ASN A 146 -21.73 -12.69 17.17
N ARG A 147 -21.23 -13.10 18.35
CA ARG A 147 -21.28 -14.49 18.87
C ARG A 147 -20.77 -15.54 17.87
N THR A 148 -19.82 -15.17 17.03
CA THR A 148 -19.26 -16.04 15.98
C THR A 148 -18.12 -16.94 16.48
N TRP A 149 -17.98 -17.12 17.79
CA TRP A 149 -17.01 -18.04 18.39
C TRP A 149 -17.20 -19.49 17.90
N GLY A 150 -18.43 -19.88 17.56
CA GLY A 150 -18.72 -21.18 16.93
C GLY A 150 -18.20 -21.35 15.49
N ALA A 151 -17.77 -20.27 14.82
CA ALA A 151 -17.10 -20.38 13.52
C ALA A 151 -15.69 -21.00 13.63
N PHE A 152 -15.11 -21.01 14.84
CA PHE A 152 -13.84 -21.66 15.13
C PHE A 152 -14.00 -23.15 15.53
N SER A 153 -15.22 -23.65 15.72
CA SER A 153 -15.49 -25.09 15.88
C SER A 153 -15.71 -25.72 14.50
N GLY A 154 -14.65 -26.21 13.87
CA GLY A 154 -14.67 -26.83 12.54
C GLY A 154 -13.28 -26.96 11.91
N THR A 155 -13.19 -27.06 10.58
CA THR A 155 -11.95 -27.09 9.77
C THR A 155 -11.21 -25.74 9.75
N TRP A 156 -10.99 -25.13 10.92
CA TRP A 156 -10.27 -23.87 11.07
C TRP A 156 -8.79 -23.99 10.72
N ALA A 157 -8.22 -25.20 10.75
CA ALA A 157 -6.80 -25.43 10.51
C ALA A 157 -6.36 -25.06 9.08
N HIS A 158 -7.23 -25.29 8.09
CA HIS A 158 -6.94 -24.91 6.70
C HIS A 158 -6.95 -23.38 6.54
N ASP A 159 -7.97 -22.71 7.07
CA ASP A 159 -8.11 -21.25 6.97
C ASP A 159 -7.04 -20.53 7.83
N GLY A 160 -6.70 -21.09 8.99
CA GLY A 160 -5.59 -20.65 9.83
C GLY A 160 -4.23 -20.84 9.15
N GLY A 161 -4.03 -21.96 8.45
CA GLY A 161 -2.84 -22.21 7.65
C GLY A 161 -2.69 -21.21 6.51
N LEU A 162 -3.77 -20.90 5.79
CA LEU A 162 -3.79 -19.85 4.76
C LEU A 162 -3.51 -18.47 5.34
N ALA A 163 -4.09 -18.11 6.48
CA ALA A 163 -3.83 -16.84 7.15
C ALA A 163 -2.36 -16.71 7.60
N ALA A 164 -1.79 -17.79 8.16
CA ALA A 164 -0.37 -17.84 8.52
C ALA A 164 0.53 -17.70 7.27
N ALA A 165 0.18 -18.38 6.17
CA ALA A 165 0.90 -18.26 4.90
C ALA A 165 0.85 -16.84 4.34
N MET A 166 -0.31 -16.17 4.39
CA MET A 166 -0.45 -14.77 3.99
C MET A 166 0.45 -13.85 4.83
N GLY A 167 0.48 -14.06 6.16
CA GLY A 167 1.35 -13.30 7.06
C GLY A 167 2.84 -13.53 6.77
N LEU A 168 3.23 -14.79 6.53
CA LEU A 168 4.60 -15.16 6.18
C LEU A 168 5.03 -14.53 4.86
N LEU A 169 4.19 -14.59 3.83
CA LEU A 169 4.45 -14.00 2.52
C LEU A 169 4.56 -12.48 2.59
N TRP A 170 3.67 -11.83 3.35
CA TRP A 170 3.71 -10.40 3.57
C TRP A 170 4.97 -9.98 4.32
N MET A 171 5.35 -10.72 5.37
CA MET A 171 6.60 -10.48 6.09
C MET A 171 7.82 -10.69 5.19
N GLY A 172 7.80 -11.73 4.34
CA GLY A 172 8.84 -11.97 3.35
C GLY A 172 9.00 -10.80 2.37
N ALA A 173 7.89 -10.27 1.86
CA ALA A 173 7.89 -9.09 0.99
C ALA A 173 8.45 -7.86 1.71
N MET A 174 8.04 -7.61 2.96
CA MET A 174 8.56 -6.50 3.77
C MET A 174 10.04 -6.67 4.15
N ALA A 175 10.49 -7.91 4.33
CA ALA A 175 11.88 -8.21 4.61
C ALA A 175 12.78 -7.93 3.40
N ILE A 176 12.33 -8.30 2.20
CA ILE A 176 13.00 -7.97 0.94
C ILE A 176 13.00 -6.45 0.73
N TYR A 177 11.88 -5.77 1.02
CA TYR A 177 11.80 -4.32 0.97
C TYR A 177 12.82 -3.65 1.88
N GLY A 178 12.93 -4.09 3.14
CA GLY A 178 13.92 -3.56 4.09
C GLY A 178 15.35 -3.66 3.54
N VAL A 179 15.72 -4.79 2.95
CA VAL A 179 17.02 -4.96 2.28
C VAL A 179 17.16 -4.04 1.07
N ALA A 180 16.12 -3.93 0.23
CA ALA A 180 16.12 -3.06 -0.93
C ALA A 180 16.34 -1.58 -0.53
N THR A 181 15.71 -1.10 0.54
CA THR A 181 15.90 0.29 1.02
C THR A 181 17.36 0.60 1.36
N VAL A 182 18.12 -0.37 1.86
CA VAL A 182 19.56 -0.22 2.13
C VAL A 182 20.35 -0.04 0.83
N TYR A 183 20.03 -0.80 -0.22
CA TYR A 183 20.66 -0.67 -1.53
C TYR A 183 20.27 0.62 -2.27
N LEU A 184 19.07 1.16 -2.03
CA LEU A 184 18.64 2.44 -2.61
C LEU A 184 19.28 3.67 -1.93
N GLY A 185 20.05 3.50 -0.85
CA GLY A 185 20.76 4.60 -0.19
C GLY A 185 19.83 5.65 0.44
N THR A 186 20.22 6.92 0.39
CA THR A 186 19.55 8.02 1.12
C THR A 186 18.09 8.26 0.71
N LEU A 187 17.68 7.83 -0.48
CA LEU A 187 16.30 7.93 -0.99
C LEU A 187 15.50 6.63 -0.83
N GLY A 188 16.08 5.59 -0.22
CA GLY A 188 15.51 4.25 -0.20
C GLY A 188 14.16 4.12 0.48
N THR A 189 13.93 4.83 1.59
CA THR A 189 12.66 4.78 2.34
C THR A 189 11.50 5.49 1.64
N SER A 190 11.80 6.47 0.77
CA SER A 190 10.81 7.17 -0.06
C SER A 190 10.62 6.48 -1.40
N LEU A 191 11.66 6.45 -2.24
CA LEU A 191 11.57 5.89 -3.59
C LEU A 191 11.27 4.39 -3.55
N GLY A 192 11.84 3.67 -2.60
CA GLY A 192 11.56 2.24 -2.41
C GLY A 192 10.09 1.99 -2.08
N TRP A 193 9.47 2.80 -1.22
CA TRP A 193 8.05 2.65 -0.90
C TRP A 193 7.16 2.91 -2.11
N GLY A 194 7.43 4.00 -2.85
CA GLY A 194 6.70 4.31 -4.09
C GLY A 194 6.82 3.19 -5.13
N LEU A 195 8.03 2.69 -5.36
CA LEU A 195 8.29 1.58 -6.28
C LEU A 195 7.61 0.30 -5.82
N LEU A 196 7.72 -0.07 -4.55
CA LEU A 196 7.05 -1.23 -3.96
C LEU A 196 5.53 -1.17 -4.19
N GLN A 197 4.93 0.00 -3.98
CA GLN A 197 3.50 0.21 -4.19
C GLN A 197 3.11 0.09 -5.68
N ILE A 198 3.92 0.63 -6.61
CA ILE A 198 3.70 0.43 -8.05
C ILE A 198 3.73 -1.06 -8.40
N PHE A 199 4.76 -1.79 -7.96
CA PHE A 199 4.89 -3.22 -8.24
C PHE A 199 3.75 -4.03 -7.63
N ASN A 200 3.31 -3.72 -6.41
CA ASN A 200 2.19 -4.40 -5.76
C ASN A 200 0.89 -4.21 -6.58
N ILE A 201 0.62 -2.99 -7.05
CA ILE A 201 -0.55 -2.69 -7.88
C ILE A 201 -0.45 -3.40 -9.24
N MET A 202 0.71 -3.38 -9.87
CA MET A 202 0.92 -4.09 -11.14
C MET A 202 0.73 -5.59 -10.98
N ALA A 203 1.33 -6.20 -9.96
CA ALA A 203 1.21 -7.62 -9.67
C ALA A 203 -0.25 -8.02 -9.39
N ALA A 204 -0.99 -7.22 -8.62
CA ALA A 204 -2.42 -7.46 -8.34
C ALA A 204 -3.29 -7.37 -9.62
N ASN A 205 -3.00 -6.44 -10.53
CA ASN A 205 -3.74 -6.33 -11.78
C ASN A 205 -3.36 -7.43 -12.79
N VAL A 206 -2.09 -7.82 -12.84
CA VAL A 206 -1.61 -8.93 -13.67
C VAL A 206 -2.17 -10.26 -13.18
N SER A 207 -2.18 -10.51 -11.87
CA SER A 207 -2.79 -11.72 -11.32
C SER A 207 -4.29 -11.76 -11.63
N GLY A 208 -4.99 -10.64 -11.53
CA GLY A 208 -6.39 -10.53 -11.98
C GLY A 208 -6.57 -10.81 -13.48
N LEU A 209 -5.62 -10.44 -14.33
CA LEU A 209 -5.67 -10.79 -15.75
C LEU A 209 -5.49 -12.30 -15.97
N VAL A 210 -4.57 -12.92 -15.23
CA VAL A 210 -4.26 -14.36 -15.30
C VAL A 210 -5.41 -15.21 -14.77
N THR A 211 -6.06 -14.82 -13.66
CA THR A 211 -7.24 -15.51 -13.12
C THR A 211 -8.48 -15.39 -14.01
N GLY A 212 -8.39 -14.62 -15.11
CA GLY A 212 -9.48 -14.44 -16.07
C GLY A 212 -10.58 -13.50 -15.59
N GLU A 213 -10.36 -12.81 -14.48
CA GLU A 213 -11.30 -11.90 -13.83
C GLU A 213 -11.75 -10.75 -14.75
N TRP A 214 -10.89 -10.35 -15.70
CA TRP A 214 -11.15 -9.30 -16.69
C TRP A 214 -11.73 -9.82 -18.01
N LYS A 215 -11.93 -11.14 -18.19
CA LYS A 215 -12.49 -11.69 -19.44
C LYS A 215 -13.94 -11.26 -19.67
N ALA A 216 -14.72 -11.12 -18.60
CA ALA A 216 -16.11 -10.65 -18.64
C ALA A 216 -16.24 -9.11 -18.65
N ALA A 217 -15.12 -8.37 -18.57
CA ALA A 217 -15.15 -6.92 -18.50
C ALA A 217 -15.33 -6.28 -19.89
N PRO A 218 -16.02 -5.12 -19.99
CA PRO A 218 -16.20 -4.42 -21.25
C PRO A 218 -14.87 -4.01 -21.88
N ALA A 219 -14.84 -3.91 -23.22
CA ALA A 219 -13.61 -3.58 -23.96
C ALA A 219 -13.00 -2.23 -23.55
N MET A 220 -13.83 -1.25 -23.18
CA MET A 220 -13.36 0.05 -22.65
C MET A 220 -12.63 -0.12 -21.31
N ALA A 221 -13.19 -0.86 -20.35
CA ALA A 221 -12.55 -1.12 -19.05
C ALA A 221 -11.17 -1.80 -19.21
N ARG A 222 -11.04 -2.73 -20.16
CA ARG A 222 -9.75 -3.38 -20.46
C ARG A 222 -8.73 -2.40 -21.07
N ARG A 223 -9.15 -1.49 -21.96
CA ARG A 223 -8.26 -0.45 -22.52
C ARG A 223 -7.80 0.51 -21.42
N THR A 224 -8.70 0.93 -20.54
CA THR A 224 -8.40 1.78 -19.38
C THR A 224 -7.42 1.07 -18.42
N LEU A 225 -7.58 -0.23 -18.20
CA LEU A 225 -6.64 -1.05 -17.42
C LEU A 225 -5.22 -1.01 -18.02
N TYR A 226 -5.08 -1.32 -19.31
CA TYR A 226 -3.78 -1.30 -19.98
C TYR A 226 -3.13 0.09 -19.97
N ALA A 227 -3.92 1.15 -20.14
CA ALA A 227 -3.43 2.54 -20.03
C ALA A 227 -2.90 2.84 -18.61
N GLY A 228 -3.60 2.38 -17.57
CA GLY A 228 -3.16 2.52 -16.19
C GLY A 228 -1.85 1.78 -15.89
N LEU A 229 -1.70 0.55 -16.40
CA LEU A 229 -0.46 -0.23 -16.30
C LEU A 229 0.71 0.44 -17.04
N ALA A 230 0.45 1.02 -18.22
CA ALA A 230 1.46 1.76 -18.98
C ALA A 230 1.93 3.00 -18.22
N LEU A 231 1.00 3.76 -17.60
CA LEU A 231 1.34 4.91 -16.75
C LEU A 231 2.16 4.51 -15.53
N LEU A 232 1.80 3.42 -14.85
CA LEU A 232 2.58 2.90 -13.73
C LEU A 232 4.00 2.51 -14.17
N THR A 233 4.14 1.86 -15.32
CA THR A 233 5.45 1.51 -15.88
C THR A 233 6.28 2.76 -16.18
N ALA A 234 5.67 3.79 -16.77
CA ALA A 234 6.32 5.08 -16.99
C ALA A 234 6.75 5.74 -15.68
N ALA A 235 5.91 5.70 -14.64
CA ALA A 235 6.24 6.20 -13.32
C ALA A 235 7.45 5.46 -12.72
N THR A 236 7.54 4.14 -12.87
CA THR A 236 8.70 3.34 -12.43
C THR A 236 9.98 3.80 -13.13
N VAL A 237 9.94 4.02 -14.45
CA VAL A 237 11.11 4.48 -15.22
C VAL A 237 11.56 5.88 -14.78
N ILE A 238 10.61 6.79 -14.56
CA ILE A 238 10.91 8.16 -14.10
C ILE A 238 11.52 8.15 -12.70
N LEU A 239 10.94 7.39 -11.77
CA LEU A 239 11.45 7.25 -10.40
C LEU A 239 12.82 6.56 -10.37
N ALA A 240 13.04 5.57 -11.22
CA ALA A 240 14.35 4.91 -11.36
C ALA A 240 15.42 5.85 -11.94
N ALA A 241 15.05 6.69 -12.92
CA ALA A 241 15.94 7.70 -13.48
C ALA A 241 16.29 8.78 -12.44
N ALA A 242 15.37 9.12 -11.53
CA ALA A 242 15.61 10.08 -10.45
C ALA A 242 16.63 9.58 -9.41
N ASN A 243 16.86 8.26 -9.34
CA ASN A 243 17.83 7.63 -8.43
C ASN A 243 19.27 7.61 -8.97
N ARG A 244 19.51 8.08 -10.21
CA ARG A 244 20.85 8.28 -10.80
C ARG A 244 21.31 9.73 -10.64
#